data_AF-W2T9D4-F1
#
_entry.id   AF-W2T9D4-F1
#
_cell.length_a   1.000
_cell.length_b   1.000
_cell.length_c   1.000
_cell.angle_alpha   90.00
_cell.angle_beta   90.00
_cell.angle_gamma   90.00
#
_symmetry.space_group_name_H-M   'P 1'
#
loop_
_entity.id
_entity.type
_entity.pdbx_description
1 polymer ?
#
loop_
_entity_poly.entity_id
_entity_poly.type
_entity_poly.pdbx_seq_one_letter_code
_entity_poly.pdbx_strand_id
1 'polypeptide(L)'
;MVIVGDFNAKISPRRTREDNNITSDLTAYNVTNRSPPHYSGRRSNRSPSTEMESSTSSSVAASKNVRMWLTKVRKIKSIYHTLNLFNIDVTHKCLIAECWCPISELDRIKMALKRGTEESGSQVPSILNRMETMEPPPTYHKTNKFTRGFQNIVDAYGIATYREVNPVMFGDLGHGTIMLLAALFFILKEKQLEAARIKDESLNIFGSGWTNCYDIQQLDRLQYGLEKNLMLIPEKAYDSAAGPYPIGVDPVWNLAESNKLNFLNSLKMKLSVILGITQMTFGVLLSYQNYK
;
A
#
# COMPACT_ATOMS: atom_id res chain seq x y z
N MET A 1 10.72 -16.21 30.83
CA MET A 1 9.59 -15.41 31.35
C MET A 1 9.41 -14.25 30.38
N VAL A 2 8.33 -14.25 29.60
CA VAL A 2 8.16 -13.31 28.49
C VAL A 2 7.13 -12.29 28.94
N ILE A 3 7.53 -11.10 29.36
CA ILE A 3 6.60 -10.09 29.87
C ILE A 3 6.10 -9.29 28.65
N VAL A 4 4.81 -9.35 28.33
CA VAL A 4 4.21 -8.62 27.20
C VAL A 4 3.19 -7.60 27.71
N GLY A 5 3.61 -6.33 27.69
CA GLY A 5 2.73 -5.18 27.76
C GLY A 5 1.77 -5.08 26.58
N ASP A 6 0.52 -4.76 26.87
CA ASP A 6 -0.45 -4.29 25.90
C ASP A 6 0.13 -3.08 25.22
N PHE A 7 0.32 -3.13 23.91
CA PHE A 7 0.55 -1.99 23.01
C PHE A 7 1.29 -0.76 23.59
N ASN A 8 2.16 -0.95 24.59
CA ASN A 8 2.86 0.08 25.38
C ASN A 8 3.98 -0.60 26.20
N ALA A 9 4.93 -1.32 25.59
CA ALA A 9 6.28 -1.58 26.18
C ALA A 9 7.29 -2.13 25.16
N LYS A 10 8.49 -1.55 25.12
CA LYS A 10 9.68 -2.05 24.42
C LYS A 10 10.88 -2.12 25.38
N ILE A 11 11.76 -3.09 25.14
CA ILE A 11 13.13 -3.12 25.66
C ILE A 11 14.01 -2.13 24.89
N SER A 12 14.71 -1.28 25.65
CA SER A 12 15.92 -0.59 25.23
C SER A 12 17.05 -1.61 25.02
N PRO A 13 17.68 -1.72 23.84
CA PRO A 13 18.98 -2.38 23.74
C PRO A 13 19.99 -1.53 24.51
N ARG A 14 20.84 -2.19 25.29
CA ARG A 14 21.95 -1.57 26.02
C ARG A 14 22.77 -0.72 25.04
N ARG A 15 22.79 0.60 25.24
CA ARG A 15 23.78 1.50 24.66
C ARG A 15 25.10 1.19 25.36
N THR A 16 25.91 0.29 24.80
CA THR A 16 27.31 0.17 25.21
C THR A 16 28.03 1.42 24.70
N ARG A 17 28.17 2.41 25.59
CA ARG A 17 29.13 3.50 25.46
C ARG A 17 30.48 2.94 25.91
N GLU A 18 31.50 3.16 25.09
CA GLU A 18 32.91 2.85 25.29
C GLU A 18 33.32 1.38 25.15
N ASP A 19 33.62 1.01 23.90
CA ASP A 19 34.86 0.29 23.55
C ASP A 19 35.42 0.94 22.26
N ASN A 20 35.95 2.15 22.39
CA ASN A 20 36.90 2.70 21.44
C ASN A 20 38.22 1.93 21.60
N ASN A 21 38.32 0.73 21.00
CA ASN A 21 39.60 0.11 20.61
C ASN A 21 39.47 -1.25 19.90
N ILE A 22 38.43 -1.47 19.09
CA ILE A 22 38.42 -2.61 18.16
C ILE A 22 37.92 -2.17 16.78
N THR A 23 38.55 -1.11 16.26
CA THR A 23 38.53 -0.74 14.84
C THR A 23 39.90 -0.97 14.25
N SER A 24 40.35 -2.21 14.28
CA SER A 24 41.48 -2.72 13.49
C SER A 24 41.51 -4.23 13.61
N ASP A 25 40.57 -4.96 13.00
CA ASP A 25 40.74 -6.39 12.64
C ASP A 25 39.54 -6.94 11.84
N LEU A 26 39.02 -6.15 10.89
CA LEU A 26 38.11 -6.61 9.84
C LEU A 26 38.64 -6.19 8.46
N THR A 27 39.94 -6.40 8.25
CA THR A 27 40.52 -6.51 6.92
C THR A 27 40.35 -7.96 6.45
N ALA A 28 39.53 -8.13 5.42
CA ALA A 28 39.63 -9.18 4.41
C ALA A 28 40.10 -10.56 4.89
N TYR A 29 39.16 -11.41 5.34
CA TYR A 29 39.35 -12.85 5.16
C TYR A 29 39.16 -13.19 3.68
N ASN A 30 40.22 -12.89 2.92
CA ASN A 30 40.54 -13.45 1.63
C ASN A 30 40.54 -14.98 1.79
N VAL A 31 39.54 -15.66 1.22
CA VAL A 31 39.55 -17.11 1.07
C VAL A 31 40.47 -17.45 -0.11
N THR A 32 41.77 -17.24 0.09
CA THR A 32 42.84 -17.71 -0.80
C THR A 32 44.05 -18.05 0.07
N ASN A 33 44.51 -19.30 -0.01
CA ASN A 33 45.72 -19.87 0.63
C ASN A 33 45.69 -20.08 2.15
N ARG A 34 44.97 -21.13 2.59
CA ARG A 34 45.53 -22.02 3.62
C ARG A 34 45.62 -23.43 3.05
N SER A 35 46.85 -23.92 2.92
CA SER A 35 47.14 -25.31 2.57
C SER A 35 46.43 -26.25 3.55
N PRO A 36 45.73 -27.29 3.07
CA PRO A 36 45.03 -28.21 3.96
C PRO A 36 46.02 -29.05 4.79
N PRO A 37 45.64 -29.50 6.00
CA PRO A 37 46.49 -30.35 6.83
C PRO A 37 46.74 -31.70 6.14
N HIS A 38 47.99 -32.18 6.20
CA HIS A 38 48.40 -33.48 5.68
C HIS A 38 47.62 -34.61 6.36
N TYR A 39 46.61 -35.15 5.66
CA TYR A 39 45.93 -36.38 6.02
C TYR A 39 46.74 -37.55 5.41
N SER A 40 47.46 -38.31 6.24
CA SER A 40 48.12 -39.55 5.83
C SER A 40 47.08 -40.69 5.70
N GLY A 41 46.22 -40.58 4.68
CA GLY A 41 45.29 -41.64 4.29
C GLY A 41 45.97 -42.69 3.41
N ARG A 42 45.89 -43.97 3.78
CA ARG A 42 46.23 -45.11 2.92
C ARG A 42 45.53 -44.94 1.56
N ARG A 43 46.29 -44.77 0.48
CA ARG A 43 45.78 -44.85 -0.90
C ARG A 43 45.30 -46.27 -1.17
N SER A 44 43.99 -46.47 -1.04
CA SER A 44 43.30 -47.56 -1.72
C SER A 44 43.40 -47.29 -3.22
N ASN A 45 44.01 -48.18 -3.99
CA ASN A 45 44.01 -48.14 -5.46
C ASN A 45 42.57 -48.28 -5.99
N ARG A 46 41.81 -47.18 -6.09
CA ARG A 46 40.61 -47.08 -6.92
C ARG A 46 40.95 -46.26 -8.17
N SER A 47 40.41 -46.67 -9.30
CA SER A 47 40.65 -46.02 -10.59
C SER A 47 40.16 -44.56 -10.56
N PRO A 48 40.84 -43.61 -11.23
CA PRO A 48 40.46 -42.18 -11.22
C PRO A 48 39.01 -41.92 -11.65
N SER A 49 38.45 -42.80 -12.50
CA SER A 49 37.06 -42.76 -12.93
C SER A 49 36.06 -43.03 -11.80
N THR A 50 36.36 -43.96 -10.88
CA THR A 50 35.44 -44.28 -9.76
C THR A 50 35.46 -43.23 -8.65
N GLU A 51 36.59 -42.54 -8.44
CA GLU A 51 36.64 -41.40 -7.50
C GLU A 51 35.85 -40.19 -8.02
N MET A 52 35.94 -39.91 -9.32
CA MET A 52 35.21 -38.82 -9.97
C MET A 52 33.69 -39.08 -9.98
N GLU A 53 33.25 -40.33 -10.21
CA GLU A 53 31.84 -40.72 -10.09
C GLU A 53 31.32 -40.70 -8.63
N SER A 54 32.15 -41.07 -7.65
CA SER A 54 31.76 -40.94 -6.23
C SER A 54 31.66 -39.48 -5.77
N SER A 55 32.51 -38.61 -6.33
CA SER A 55 32.54 -37.18 -6.04
C SER A 55 31.39 -36.43 -6.72
N THR A 56 31.01 -36.82 -7.94
CA THR A 56 29.84 -36.26 -8.62
C THR A 56 28.54 -36.76 -7.99
N SER A 57 28.44 -38.05 -7.62
CA SER A 57 27.24 -38.58 -6.94
C SER A 57 27.03 -37.98 -5.56
N SER A 58 28.10 -37.76 -4.77
CA SER A 58 28.02 -37.05 -3.49
C SER A 58 27.68 -35.56 -3.66
N SER A 59 28.23 -34.90 -4.68
CA SER A 59 27.88 -33.50 -5.01
C SER A 59 26.42 -33.36 -5.46
N VAL A 60 25.89 -34.34 -6.20
CA VAL A 60 24.48 -34.40 -6.62
C VAL A 60 23.57 -34.72 -5.43
N ALA A 61 24.00 -35.55 -4.48
CA ALA A 61 23.26 -35.81 -3.24
C ALA A 61 23.23 -34.57 -2.33
N ALA A 62 24.35 -33.83 -2.23
CA ALA A 62 24.44 -32.59 -1.48
C ALA A 62 23.60 -31.47 -2.11
N SER A 63 23.60 -31.35 -3.44
CA SER A 63 22.83 -30.31 -4.16
C SER A 63 21.32 -30.47 -4.00
N LYS A 64 20.82 -31.71 -3.86
CA LYS A 64 19.40 -31.98 -3.55
C LYS A 64 18.98 -31.47 -2.16
N ASN A 65 19.88 -31.55 -1.17
CA ASN A 65 19.58 -31.22 0.22
C ASN A 65 20.00 -29.80 0.63
N VAL A 66 20.82 -29.12 -0.17
CA VAL A 66 21.39 -27.80 0.17
C VAL A 66 20.33 -26.75 0.50
N ARG A 67 19.19 -26.73 -0.21
CA ARG A 67 18.09 -25.78 0.05
C ARG A 67 17.44 -26.03 1.41
N MET A 68 17.27 -27.29 1.80
CA MET A 68 16.73 -27.66 3.11
C MET A 68 17.69 -27.27 4.23
N TRP A 69 18.98 -27.57 4.08
CA TRP A 69 20.00 -27.20 5.06
C TRP A 69 20.11 -25.69 5.21
N LEU A 70 20.12 -24.93 4.11
CA LEU A 70 20.10 -23.47 4.14
C LEU A 70 18.87 -22.93 4.88
N THR A 71 17.69 -23.52 4.66
CA THR A 71 16.47 -23.12 5.38
C THR A 71 16.59 -23.39 6.87
N LYS A 72 17.10 -24.55 7.28
CA LYS A 72 17.34 -24.90 8.68
C LYS A 72 18.34 -23.94 9.33
N VAL A 73 19.48 -23.69 8.69
CA VAL A 73 20.52 -22.78 9.18
C VAL A 73 19.98 -21.35 9.32
N ARG A 74 19.22 -20.85 8.33
CA ARG A 74 18.61 -19.51 8.42
C ARG A 74 17.61 -19.40 9.57
N LYS A 75 16.77 -20.43 9.78
CA LYS A 75 15.84 -20.47 10.92
C LYS A 75 16.58 -20.44 12.25
N ILE A 76 17.59 -21.30 12.43
CA ILE A 76 18.40 -21.36 13.65
C ILE A 76 19.10 -20.01 13.89
N LYS A 77 19.72 -19.42 12.85
CA LYS A 77 20.34 -18.10 12.93
C LYS A 77 19.34 -17.01 13.36
N SER A 78 18.11 -17.03 12.84
CA SER A 78 17.07 -16.08 13.23
C SER A 78 16.62 -16.25 14.69
N ILE A 79 16.56 -17.49 15.18
CA ILE A 79 16.23 -17.78 16.59
C ILE A 79 17.32 -17.20 17.49
N TYR A 80 18.60 -17.51 17.24
CA TYR A 80 19.70 -16.97 18.03
C TYR A 80 19.79 -15.45 17.94
N HIS A 81 19.57 -14.87 16.76
CA HIS A 81 19.51 -13.42 16.61
C HIS A 81 18.42 -12.78 17.48
N THR A 82 17.27 -13.44 17.62
CA THR A 82 16.17 -12.97 18.48
C THR A 82 16.49 -13.16 19.96
N LEU A 83 17.09 -14.30 20.34
CA LEU A 83 17.52 -14.57 21.72
C LEU A 83 18.58 -13.59 22.20
N ASN A 84 19.44 -13.09 21.30
CA ASN A 84 20.43 -12.06 21.61
C ASN A 84 19.82 -10.70 21.98
N LEU A 85 18.53 -10.47 21.67
CA LEU A 85 17.81 -9.26 22.09
C LEU A 85 17.23 -9.39 23.50
N PHE A 86 17.26 -10.58 24.11
CA PHE A 86 16.68 -10.83 25.42
C PHE A 86 17.67 -10.49 26.52
N ASN A 87 17.15 -10.00 27.63
CA ASN A 87 17.96 -9.79 28.82
C ASN A 87 18.06 -11.09 29.63
N ILE A 88 19.21 -11.31 30.26
CA ILE A 88 19.45 -12.47 31.10
C ILE A 88 19.21 -12.05 32.55
N ASP A 89 18.40 -12.83 33.28
CA ASP A 89 18.17 -12.61 34.70
C ASP A 89 19.45 -12.86 35.52
N VAL A 90 19.55 -12.31 36.74
CA VAL A 90 20.71 -12.43 37.65
C VAL A 90 21.07 -13.89 37.93
N THR A 91 20.07 -14.78 37.93
CA THR A 91 20.28 -16.21 38.13
C THR A 91 20.81 -16.96 36.90
N HIS A 92 20.92 -16.31 35.73
CA HIS A 92 21.26 -16.87 34.42
C HIS A 92 20.39 -18.07 33.98
N LYS A 93 19.29 -18.34 34.68
CA LYS A 93 18.36 -19.46 34.41
C LYS A 93 17.14 -19.03 33.62
N CYS A 94 16.90 -17.72 33.50
CA CYS A 94 15.73 -17.19 32.81
C CYS A 94 16.12 -16.08 31.83
N LEU A 95 15.50 -16.11 30.66
CA LEU A 95 15.52 -15.02 29.68
C LEU A 95 14.27 -14.17 29.84
N ILE A 96 14.46 -12.86 29.76
CA ILE A 96 13.42 -11.84 29.83
C ILE A 96 13.38 -11.11 28.48
N ALA A 97 12.20 -11.07 27.89
CA ALA A 97 11.92 -10.36 26.66
C ALA A 97 10.70 -9.48 26.86
N GLU A 98 10.76 -8.25 26.34
CA GLU A 98 9.61 -7.37 26.18
C GLU A 98 9.45 -7.12 24.69
N CYS A 99 8.22 -7.24 24.22
CA CYS A 99 7.87 -7.06 22.83
C CYS A 99 6.47 -6.50 22.69
N TRP A 100 6.24 -5.85 21.55
CA TRP A 100 4.94 -5.35 21.18
C TRP A 100 4.09 -6.49 20.63
N CYS A 101 2.88 -6.65 21.16
CA CYS A 101 1.89 -7.55 20.58
C CYS A 101 0.53 -6.84 20.42
N PRO A 102 -0.27 -7.23 19.42
CA PRO A 102 -1.63 -6.76 19.32
C PRO A 102 -2.50 -7.41 20.40
N ILE A 103 -3.29 -6.59 21.09
CA ILE A 103 -4.18 -7.03 22.18
C ILE A 103 -5.14 -8.13 21.70
N SER A 104 -5.59 -8.06 20.44
CA SER A 104 -6.47 -9.07 19.84
C SER A 104 -5.84 -10.46 19.71
N GLU A 105 -4.51 -10.58 19.74
CA GLU A 105 -3.80 -11.87 19.63
C GLU A 105 -3.19 -12.35 20.94
N LEU A 106 -3.39 -11.62 22.04
CA LEU A 106 -2.80 -11.94 23.34
C LEU A 106 -3.17 -13.35 23.80
N ASP A 107 -4.43 -13.76 23.63
CA ASP A 107 -4.90 -15.09 24.03
C ASP A 107 -4.26 -16.20 23.20
N ARG A 108 -4.08 -15.97 21.90
CA ARG A 108 -3.39 -16.91 21.01
C ARG A 108 -1.93 -17.11 21.44
N ILE A 109 -1.25 -16.03 21.85
CA ILE A 109 0.12 -16.09 22.35
C ILE A 109 0.18 -16.87 23.68
N LYS A 110 -0.72 -16.59 24.62
CA LYS A 110 -0.81 -17.32 25.91
C LYS A 110 -1.02 -18.82 25.69
N MET A 111 -1.92 -19.20 24.79
CA MET A 111 -2.16 -20.60 24.45
C MET A 111 -0.94 -21.27 23.82
N ALA A 112 -0.26 -20.58 22.90
CA ALA A 112 0.95 -21.10 22.26
C ALA A 112 2.10 -21.29 23.26
N LEU A 113 2.26 -20.36 24.21
CA LEU A 113 3.24 -20.44 25.29
C LEU A 113 2.94 -21.61 26.24
N LYS A 114 1.67 -21.76 26.66
CA LYS A 114 1.23 -22.88 27.51
C LYS A 114 1.52 -24.23 26.84
N ARG A 115 1.13 -24.37 25.57
CA ARG A 115 1.42 -25.57 24.77
C ARG A 115 2.91 -25.85 24.65
N GLY A 116 3.72 -24.82 24.41
CA GLY A 116 5.18 -24.96 24.34
C GLY A 116 5.80 -25.39 25.66
N THR A 117 5.29 -24.91 26.79
CA THR A 117 5.71 -25.35 28.14
C THR A 117 5.35 -26.82 28.36
N GLU A 118 4.13 -27.24 28.04
CA GLU A 118 3.67 -28.63 28.17
C GLU A 118 4.50 -29.59 27.30
N GLU A 119 4.76 -29.24 26.03
CA GLU A 119 5.57 -30.06 25.11
C GLU A 119 7.05 -30.13 25.54
N SER A 120 7.58 -29.07 26.17
CA SER A 120 8.97 -29.04 26.64
C SER A 120 9.24 -29.85 27.91
N GLY A 121 8.19 -30.19 28.68
CA GLY A 121 8.33 -30.83 29.99
C GLY A 121 9.04 -29.96 31.05
N SER A 122 9.19 -28.65 30.80
CA SER A 122 9.84 -27.72 31.72
C SER A 122 9.00 -27.50 32.97
N GLN A 123 9.62 -27.57 34.15
CA GLN A 123 8.96 -27.24 35.41
C GLN A 123 8.70 -25.73 35.59
N VAL A 124 9.42 -24.88 34.84
CA VAL A 124 9.25 -23.43 34.90
C VAL A 124 8.20 -23.00 33.87
N PRO A 125 7.04 -22.45 34.30
CA PRO A 125 6.01 -21.99 33.38
C PRO A 125 6.45 -20.74 32.62
N SER A 126 5.97 -20.61 31.39
CA SER A 126 6.10 -19.37 30.63
C SER A 126 5.11 -18.33 31.17
N ILE A 127 5.65 -17.29 31.82
CA ILE A 127 4.84 -16.19 32.37
C ILE A 127 4.74 -15.08 31.34
N LEU A 128 3.51 -14.57 31.12
CA LEU A 128 3.16 -13.42 30.29
C LEU A 128 2.55 -12.31 31.14
N ASN A 129 3.23 -11.16 31.25
CA ASN A 129 2.73 -10.05 32.07
C ASN A 129 2.63 -8.73 31.29
N ARG A 130 1.59 -7.95 31.54
CA ARG A 130 1.37 -6.62 30.93
C ARG A 130 2.23 -5.56 31.62
N MET A 131 3.06 -4.86 30.85
CA MET A 131 3.74 -3.63 31.25
C MET A 131 3.14 -2.40 30.59
N GLU A 132 3.22 -1.27 31.27
CA GLU A 132 2.89 0.06 30.75
C GLU A 132 4.19 0.82 30.41
N THR A 133 4.19 1.59 29.32
CA THR A 133 5.34 2.38 28.84
C THR A 133 4.87 3.69 28.24
N MET A 134 5.82 4.62 28.08
CA MET A 134 5.65 5.91 27.42
C MET A 134 6.30 5.95 26.01
N GLU A 135 7.03 4.92 25.60
CA GLU A 135 7.54 4.77 24.24
C GLU A 135 6.42 4.59 23.20
N PRO A 136 6.58 5.12 21.97
CA PRO A 136 5.58 4.99 20.92
C PRO A 136 5.48 3.53 20.41
N PRO A 137 4.31 2.88 20.49
CA PRO A 137 4.07 1.58 19.86
C PRO A 137 4.31 1.56 18.35
N PRO A 138 4.63 0.38 17.77
CA PRO A 138 4.63 0.18 16.34
C PRO A 138 3.21 0.19 15.77
N THR A 139 3.07 0.70 14.55
CA THR A 139 1.81 0.71 13.80
C THR A 139 1.62 -0.63 13.08
N TYR A 140 0.41 -1.21 13.20
CA TYR A 140 0.05 -2.45 12.52
C TYR A 140 -1.33 -2.32 11.88
N HIS A 141 -1.36 -2.36 10.54
CA HIS A 141 -2.60 -2.34 9.76
C HIS A 141 -2.99 -3.76 9.32
N LYS A 142 -4.19 -4.21 9.71
CA LYS A 142 -4.76 -5.47 9.22
C LYS A 142 -5.28 -5.27 7.79
N THR A 143 -4.45 -5.57 6.80
CA THR A 143 -4.82 -5.43 5.37
C THR A 143 -5.37 -6.72 4.76
N ASN A 144 -6.40 -6.60 3.93
CA ASN A 144 -6.90 -7.67 3.08
C ASN A 144 -6.05 -7.81 1.82
N LYS A 145 -6.27 -8.86 1.01
CA LYS A 145 -5.54 -9.06 -0.26
C LYS A 145 -5.64 -7.84 -1.19
N PHE A 146 -6.79 -7.18 -1.21
CA PHE A 146 -7.04 -5.97 -1.98
C PHE A 146 -6.29 -4.75 -1.42
N THR A 147 -6.47 -4.44 -0.14
CA THR A 147 -5.88 -3.25 0.48
C THR A 147 -4.38 -3.35 0.71
N ARG A 148 -3.79 -4.55 0.64
CA ARG A 148 -2.34 -4.77 0.77
C ARG A 148 -1.54 -4.02 -0.31
N GLY A 149 -2.02 -3.99 -1.55
CA GLY A 149 -1.32 -3.28 -2.63
C GLY A 149 -1.24 -1.78 -2.37
N PHE A 150 -2.37 -1.18 -1.98
CA PHE A 150 -2.44 0.24 -1.63
C PHE A 150 -1.62 0.58 -0.39
N GLN A 151 -1.69 -0.27 0.65
CA GLN A 151 -0.89 -0.09 1.86
C GLN A 151 0.61 -0.12 1.55
N ASN A 152 1.08 -1.05 0.71
CA ASN A 152 2.50 -1.10 0.33
C ASN A 152 2.96 0.19 -0.39
N ILE A 153 2.08 0.80 -1.20
CA ILE A 153 2.39 2.06 -1.88
C ILE A 153 2.51 3.17 -0.85
N VAL A 154 1.57 3.25 0.10
CA VAL A 154 1.59 4.28 1.17
C VAL A 154 2.78 4.09 2.11
N ASP A 155 3.04 2.87 2.55
CA ASP A 155 4.16 2.53 3.45
C ASP A 155 5.53 2.82 2.80
N ALA A 156 5.62 2.79 1.47
CA ALA A 156 6.83 3.18 0.75
C ALA A 156 7.13 4.68 0.83
N TYR A 157 6.10 5.53 0.99
CA TYR A 157 6.28 6.96 1.27
C TYR A 157 6.65 7.22 2.72
N GLY A 158 6.08 6.45 3.65
CA GLY A 158 6.42 6.55 5.07
C GLY A 158 5.50 5.67 5.92
N ILE A 159 6.04 5.18 7.03
CA ILE A 159 5.27 4.40 7.99
C ILE A 159 4.50 5.37 8.88
N ALA A 160 3.17 5.24 8.92
CA ALA A 160 2.30 6.08 9.73
C ALA A 160 2.58 5.93 11.23
N THR A 161 2.34 7.02 11.98
CA THR A 161 2.48 7.01 13.44
C THR A 161 1.36 6.22 14.11
N TYR A 162 1.57 5.81 15.37
CA TYR A 162 0.61 4.94 16.05
C TYR A 162 -0.75 5.64 16.20
N ARG A 163 -1.81 4.93 15.79
CA ARG A 163 -3.21 5.41 15.76
C ARG A 163 -3.48 6.61 14.85
N GLU A 164 -2.55 6.93 13.96
CA GLU A 164 -2.81 7.87 12.87
C GLU A 164 -3.85 7.31 11.89
N VAL A 165 -4.67 8.21 11.33
CA VAL A 165 -5.70 7.84 10.36
C VAL A 165 -5.04 7.33 9.08
N ASN A 166 -5.39 6.09 8.69
CA ASN A 166 -4.87 5.51 7.46
C ASN A 166 -5.50 6.19 6.23
N PRO A 167 -4.71 6.80 5.33
CA PRO A 167 -5.24 7.49 4.15
C PRO A 167 -5.99 6.54 3.20
N VAL A 168 -5.64 5.26 3.14
CA VAL A 168 -6.29 4.27 2.26
C VAL A 168 -7.74 4.03 2.68
N MET A 169 -7.98 3.85 3.98
CA MET A 169 -9.32 3.55 4.50
C MET A 169 -10.26 4.77 4.43
N PHE A 170 -9.73 5.98 4.54
CA PHE A 170 -10.53 7.20 4.41
C PHE A 170 -10.86 7.53 2.95
N GLY A 171 -9.99 7.14 2.02
CA GLY A 171 -10.28 7.17 0.57
C GLY A 171 -11.54 6.37 0.23
N ASP A 172 -11.71 5.17 0.80
CA ASP A 172 -12.89 4.33 0.58
C ASP A 172 -14.17 4.95 1.15
N LEU A 173 -14.11 5.59 2.33
CA LEU A 173 -15.24 6.30 2.93
C LEU A 173 -15.67 7.52 2.08
N GLY A 174 -14.70 8.27 1.57
CA GLY A 174 -14.96 9.40 0.68
C GLY A 174 -15.61 8.98 -0.64
N HIS A 175 -15.07 7.95 -1.28
CA HIS A 175 -15.67 7.40 -2.50
C HIS A 175 -17.07 6.82 -2.25
N GLY A 176 -17.28 6.13 -1.12
CA GLY A 176 -18.59 5.64 -0.71
C GLY A 176 -19.61 6.77 -0.55
N THR A 177 -19.20 7.91 0.02
CA THR A 177 -20.06 9.09 0.17
C THR A 177 -20.41 9.72 -1.18
N ILE A 178 -19.44 9.83 -2.09
CA ILE A 178 -19.69 10.36 -3.46
C ILE A 178 -20.64 9.44 -4.23
N MET A 179 -20.44 8.12 -4.16
CA MET A 179 -21.32 7.14 -4.81
C MET A 179 -22.73 7.17 -4.22
N LEU A 180 -22.86 7.33 -2.90
CA LEU A 180 -24.16 7.48 -2.23
C LEU A 180 -24.89 8.74 -2.71
N LEU A 181 -24.19 9.88 -2.80
CA LEU A 181 -24.78 11.14 -3.29
C LEU A 181 -25.18 11.04 -4.77
N ALA A 182 -24.37 10.41 -5.61
CA ALA A 182 -24.68 10.19 -7.01
C ALA A 182 -25.90 9.27 -7.19
N ALA A 183 -25.98 8.18 -6.42
CA ALA A 183 -27.13 7.29 -6.43
C ALA A 183 -28.41 8.00 -5.96
N LEU A 184 -28.33 8.76 -4.85
CA LEU A 184 -29.44 9.55 -4.34
C LEU A 184 -29.93 10.57 -5.37
N PHE A 185 -29.01 11.22 -6.08
CA PHE A 185 -29.32 12.16 -7.13
C PHE A 185 -30.13 11.52 -8.28
N PHE A 186 -29.71 10.35 -8.77
CA PHE A 186 -30.43 9.65 -9.84
C PHE A 186 -31.84 9.23 -9.41
N ILE A 187 -32.01 8.80 -8.16
CA ILE A 187 -33.34 8.46 -7.60
C ILE A 187 -34.25 9.70 -7.56
N LEU A 188 -33.73 10.85 -7.12
CA LEU A 188 -34.53 12.10 -7.08
C LEU A 188 -34.94 12.60 -8.48
N LYS A 189 -34.18 12.22 -9.52
CA LYS A 189 -34.38 12.69 -10.90
C LYS A 189 -34.99 11.66 -11.84
N GLU A 190 -35.34 10.48 -11.33
CA GLU A 190 -35.86 9.34 -12.09
C GLU A 190 -36.97 9.71 -13.08
N LYS A 191 -37.97 10.49 -12.65
CA LYS A 191 -39.10 10.90 -13.51
C LYS A 191 -38.69 11.80 -14.69
N GLN A 192 -37.62 12.58 -14.53
CA GLN A 192 -37.09 13.44 -15.60
C GLN A 192 -36.26 12.60 -16.59
N LEU A 193 -35.56 11.58 -16.10
CA LEU A 193 -34.77 10.64 -16.90
C LEU A 193 -35.66 9.69 -17.72
N GLU A 194 -36.78 9.23 -17.15
CA GLU A 194 -37.74 8.36 -17.84
C GLU A 194 -38.44 9.08 -19.00
N ALA A 195 -38.75 10.37 -18.83
CA ALA A 195 -39.33 11.22 -19.87
C ALA A 195 -38.37 11.48 -21.05
N ALA A 196 -37.05 11.42 -20.83
CA ALA A 196 -36.01 11.70 -21.82
C ALA A 196 -35.64 10.50 -22.73
N ARG A 197 -36.52 9.48 -22.80
CA ARG A 197 -36.40 8.20 -23.53
C ARG A 197 -35.30 8.17 -24.61
N ILE A 198 -34.19 7.51 -24.25
CA ILE A 198 -32.90 7.43 -24.95
C ILE A 198 -33.03 6.89 -26.38
N LYS A 199 -32.80 7.74 -27.38
CA LYS A 199 -32.27 7.39 -28.71
C LYS A 199 -31.50 8.61 -29.25
N ASP A 200 -30.19 8.65 -29.02
CA ASP A 200 -29.17 9.03 -30.02
C ASP A 200 -27.79 9.29 -29.39
N GLU A 201 -26.78 9.08 -30.23
CA GLU A 201 -25.35 8.82 -29.95
C GLU A 201 -24.57 10.01 -29.36
N SER A 202 -25.23 11.14 -29.13
CA SER A 202 -24.70 12.29 -28.39
C SER A 202 -25.76 12.72 -27.37
N LEU A 203 -25.61 12.19 -26.17
CA LEU A 203 -26.57 12.23 -25.06
C LEU A 203 -27.03 13.66 -24.68
N ASN A 204 -28.04 14.16 -25.39
CA ASN A 204 -28.80 15.35 -25.05
C ASN A 204 -29.92 15.00 -24.07
N ILE A 205 -29.56 14.52 -22.87
CA ILE A 205 -30.48 13.95 -21.87
C ILE A 205 -31.47 14.98 -21.33
N PHE A 206 -31.09 16.26 -21.31
CA PHE A 206 -31.90 17.32 -20.70
C PHE A 206 -32.46 18.34 -21.70
N GLY A 207 -32.16 18.18 -22.99
CA GLY A 207 -32.43 19.19 -24.01
C GLY A 207 -31.46 20.37 -23.87
N SER A 208 -30.58 20.54 -24.85
CA SER A 208 -29.71 21.71 -24.96
C SER A 208 -30.58 22.94 -25.18
N GLY A 209 -30.40 23.99 -24.38
CA GLY A 209 -31.07 25.28 -24.59
C GLY A 209 -30.60 26.04 -25.84
N TRP A 210 -29.78 25.40 -26.68
CA TRP A 210 -29.25 25.96 -27.92
C TRP A 210 -30.07 25.47 -29.11
N THR A 211 -30.52 26.42 -29.93
CA THR A 211 -31.28 26.18 -31.15
C THR A 211 -30.56 26.78 -32.35
N ASN A 212 -30.80 26.23 -33.54
CA ASN A 212 -30.23 26.78 -34.77
C ASN A 212 -30.95 28.10 -35.13
N CYS A 213 -30.19 29.20 -35.18
CA CYS A 213 -30.70 30.54 -35.49
C CYS A 213 -30.59 30.93 -36.97
N TYR A 214 -30.10 30.04 -37.84
CA TYR A 214 -29.91 30.29 -39.27
C TYR A 214 -31.05 29.70 -40.10
N ASP A 215 -31.52 30.47 -41.07
CA ASP A 215 -32.53 30.00 -42.03
C ASP A 215 -31.93 29.05 -43.08
N ILE A 216 -32.72 28.11 -43.58
CA ILE A 216 -32.29 27.06 -44.51
C ILE A 216 -31.72 27.66 -45.79
N GLN A 217 -32.30 28.77 -46.28
CA GLN A 217 -31.80 29.48 -47.47
C GLN A 217 -30.44 30.16 -47.25
N GLN A 218 -30.14 30.58 -46.01
CA GLN A 218 -28.84 31.15 -45.65
C GLN A 218 -27.78 30.06 -45.48
N LEU A 219 -28.17 28.92 -44.93
CA LEU A 219 -27.31 27.74 -44.83
C LEU A 219 -26.89 27.22 -46.21
N ASP A 220 -27.83 27.14 -47.16
CA ASP A 220 -27.56 26.68 -48.53
C ASP A 220 -26.63 27.66 -49.29
N ARG A 221 -26.80 28.97 -49.09
CA ARG A 221 -25.89 29.99 -49.63
C ARG A 221 -24.47 29.92 -49.05
N LEU A 222 -24.37 29.65 -47.76
CA LEU A 222 -23.08 29.54 -47.05
C LEU A 222 -22.39 28.19 -47.30
N GLN A 223 -23.14 27.16 -47.72
CA GLN A 223 -22.59 25.86 -48.11
C GLN A 223 -21.67 25.95 -49.34
N TYR A 224 -21.92 26.93 -50.24
CA TYR A 224 -21.10 27.21 -51.43
C TYR A 224 -20.10 28.37 -51.25
N GLY A 225 -20.03 28.98 -50.05
CA GLY A 225 -19.14 30.10 -49.75
C GLY A 225 -17.73 29.66 -49.30
N LEU A 226 -16.71 30.46 -49.65
CA LEU A 226 -15.29 30.15 -49.40
C LEU A 226 -14.84 30.25 -47.91
N GLU A 227 -15.68 30.82 -47.05
CA GLU A 227 -15.36 31.13 -45.64
C GLU A 227 -16.45 30.55 -44.73
N LYS A 228 -16.20 29.38 -44.15
CA LYS A 228 -17.17 28.62 -43.35
C LYS A 228 -16.95 28.88 -41.86
N ASN A 229 -17.37 30.04 -41.36
CA ASN A 229 -17.33 30.38 -39.94
C ASN A 229 -18.74 30.63 -39.38
N LEU A 230 -19.55 29.56 -39.26
CA LEU A 230 -20.83 29.64 -38.56
C LEU A 230 -20.57 29.53 -37.05
N MET A 231 -21.06 30.51 -36.30
CA MET A 231 -21.00 30.53 -34.84
C MET A 231 -22.40 30.81 -34.32
N LEU A 232 -22.90 29.98 -33.40
CA LEU A 232 -24.17 30.27 -32.74
C LEU A 232 -23.96 31.47 -31.81
N ILE A 233 -24.55 32.60 -32.16
CA ILE A 233 -24.49 33.82 -31.34
C ILE A 233 -25.44 33.64 -30.15
N PRO A 234 -24.97 33.76 -28.90
CA PRO A 234 -25.78 33.49 -27.71
C PRO A 234 -27.09 34.29 -27.67
N GLU A 235 -27.08 35.55 -28.12
CA GLU A 235 -28.27 36.43 -28.10
C GLU A 235 -29.46 35.90 -28.94
N LYS A 236 -29.19 35.11 -29.98
CA LYS A 236 -30.22 34.61 -30.91
C LYS A 236 -30.43 33.10 -30.82
N ALA A 237 -29.40 32.36 -30.43
CA ALA A 237 -29.39 30.91 -30.45
C ALA A 237 -29.68 30.28 -29.08
N TYR A 238 -29.46 31.01 -27.99
CA TYR A 238 -29.63 30.50 -26.63
C TYR A 238 -30.98 30.90 -26.06
N ASP A 239 -31.81 29.91 -25.76
CA ASP A 239 -33.07 30.12 -25.07
C ASP A 239 -32.80 30.39 -23.58
N SER A 240 -32.94 31.66 -23.19
CA SER A 240 -32.76 32.10 -21.82
C SER A 240 -33.84 31.55 -20.87
N ALA A 241 -34.99 31.09 -21.39
CA ALA A 241 -36.05 30.48 -20.59
C ALA A 241 -35.77 29.00 -20.26
N ALA A 242 -35.02 28.29 -21.12
CA ALA A 242 -34.65 26.89 -20.91
C ALA A 242 -33.52 26.71 -19.89
N GLY A 243 -32.64 27.72 -19.73
CA GLY A 243 -31.57 27.72 -18.74
C GLY A 243 -30.35 26.86 -19.13
N PRO A 244 -29.32 26.77 -18.26
CA PRO A 244 -28.08 26.05 -18.56
C PRO A 244 -28.26 24.53 -18.50
N TYR A 245 -27.41 23.80 -19.23
CA TYR A 245 -27.46 22.33 -19.25
C TYR A 245 -27.25 21.75 -17.83
N PRO A 246 -28.18 20.93 -17.30
CA PRO A 246 -28.20 20.58 -15.88
C PRO A 246 -27.01 19.75 -15.37
N ILE A 247 -26.43 18.88 -16.20
CA ILE A 247 -25.32 17.99 -15.79
C ILE A 247 -24.29 17.84 -16.88
N GLY A 248 -23.04 18.11 -16.54
CA GLY A 248 -21.91 17.95 -17.45
C GLY A 248 -21.79 19.13 -18.42
N VAL A 249 -21.15 18.86 -19.56
CA VAL A 249 -20.98 19.87 -20.61
C VAL A 249 -22.08 19.64 -21.64
N ASP A 250 -22.74 20.72 -22.05
CA ASP A 250 -23.75 20.66 -23.10
C ASP A 250 -23.16 20.01 -24.38
N PRO A 251 -23.78 18.95 -24.93
CA PRO A 251 -23.34 18.29 -26.15
C PRO A 251 -23.17 19.23 -27.35
N VAL A 252 -23.83 20.39 -27.36
CA VAL A 252 -23.67 21.43 -28.39
C VAL A 252 -22.21 21.87 -28.56
N TRP A 253 -21.41 21.84 -27.49
CA TRP A 253 -19.99 22.19 -27.53
C TRP A 253 -19.14 21.16 -28.27
N ASN A 254 -19.65 19.94 -28.49
CA ASN A 254 -18.97 18.96 -29.33
C ASN A 254 -19.16 19.28 -30.83
N LEU A 255 -20.28 19.91 -31.19
CA LEU A 255 -20.63 20.33 -32.55
C LEU A 255 -19.98 21.67 -32.95
N ALA A 256 -19.60 22.49 -31.98
CA ALA A 256 -19.03 23.82 -32.21
C ALA A 256 -17.51 23.76 -32.49
N GLU A 257 -17.10 23.34 -33.69
CA GLU A 257 -15.69 23.12 -34.05
C GLU A 257 -14.77 24.34 -33.84
N SER A 258 -15.28 25.56 -34.05
CA SER A 258 -14.49 26.81 -34.04
C SER A 258 -14.12 27.33 -32.66
N ASN A 259 -15.01 27.20 -31.65
CA ASN A 259 -14.83 27.77 -30.31
C ASN A 259 -14.67 26.73 -29.19
N LYS A 260 -14.87 25.44 -29.49
CA LYS A 260 -14.77 24.31 -28.55
C LYS A 260 -13.46 24.29 -27.77
N LEU A 261 -12.32 24.52 -28.43
CA LEU A 261 -11.00 24.43 -27.78
C LEU A 261 -10.81 25.54 -26.73
N ASN A 262 -11.22 26.77 -27.05
CA ASN A 262 -11.09 27.91 -26.14
C ASN A 262 -11.94 27.71 -24.87
N PHE A 263 -13.15 27.18 -25.03
CA PHE A 263 -14.04 26.90 -23.91
C PHE A 263 -13.59 25.68 -23.08
N LEU A 264 -13.35 24.53 -23.71
CA LEU A 264 -13.00 23.29 -23.01
C LEU A 264 -11.65 23.37 -22.29
N ASN A 265 -10.67 24.08 -22.85
CA ASN A 265 -9.37 24.26 -22.18
C ASN A 265 -9.51 25.10 -20.91
N SER A 266 -10.27 26.21 -20.96
CA SER A 266 -10.55 27.02 -19.79
C SER A 266 -11.32 26.25 -18.72
N LEU A 267 -12.33 25.46 -19.13
CA LEU A 267 -13.09 24.59 -18.25
C LEU A 267 -12.20 23.55 -17.54
N LYS A 268 -11.37 22.83 -18.29
CA LYS A 268 -10.45 21.81 -17.76
C LYS A 268 -9.44 22.40 -16.78
N MET A 269 -8.90 23.58 -17.09
CA MET A 269 -7.96 24.26 -16.22
C MET A 269 -8.60 24.63 -14.89
N LYS A 270 -9.78 25.25 -14.92
CA LYS A 270 -10.51 25.63 -13.70
C LYS A 270 -10.96 24.40 -12.90
N LEU A 271 -11.39 23.34 -13.58
CA LEU A 271 -11.75 22.07 -12.93
C LEU A 271 -10.55 21.44 -12.22
N SER A 272 -9.37 21.43 -12.85
CA SER A 272 -8.13 20.92 -12.24
C SER A 272 -7.77 21.68 -10.96
N VAL A 273 -7.91 23.01 -10.97
CA VAL A 273 -7.67 23.85 -9.78
C VAL A 273 -8.65 23.50 -8.65
N ILE A 274 -9.94 23.35 -8.96
CA ILE A 274 -10.97 22.99 -7.96
C ILE A 274 -10.69 21.60 -7.37
N LEU A 275 -10.38 20.61 -8.20
CA LEU A 275 -10.03 19.26 -7.74
C LEU A 275 -8.77 19.27 -6.88
N GLY A 276 -7.75 20.05 -7.25
CA GLY A 276 -6.53 20.20 -6.47
C GLY A 276 -6.78 20.83 -5.10
N ILE A 277 -7.55 21.93 -5.04
CA ILE A 277 -7.94 22.57 -3.76
C ILE A 277 -8.75 21.61 -2.91
N THR A 278 -9.66 20.84 -3.51
CA THR A 278 -10.48 19.85 -2.78
C THR A 278 -9.62 18.75 -2.17
N GLN A 279 -8.68 18.19 -2.93
CA GLN A 279 -7.75 17.16 -2.44
C GLN A 279 -6.82 17.68 -1.34
N MET A 280 -6.30 18.91 -1.49
CA MET A 280 -5.47 19.53 -0.45
C MET A 280 -6.27 19.80 0.83
N THR A 281 -7.51 20.30 0.69
CA THR A 281 -8.42 20.53 1.82
C THR A 281 -8.78 19.24 2.54
N PHE A 282 -8.96 18.14 1.81
CA PHE A 282 -9.16 16.81 2.37
C PHE A 282 -7.96 16.33 3.20
N GLY A 283 -6.73 16.61 2.74
CA GLY A 283 -5.52 16.36 3.54
C GLY A 283 -5.49 17.14 4.86
N VAL A 284 -5.93 18.40 4.85
CA VAL A 284 -6.03 19.22 6.08
C VAL A 284 -7.11 18.68 7.02
N LEU A 285 -8.25 18.21 6.50
CA LEU A 285 -9.30 17.58 7.31
C LEU A 285 -8.81 16.30 8.01
N LEU A 286 -8.00 15.50 7.32
CA LEU A 286 -7.35 14.33 7.92
C LEU A 286 -6.39 14.72 9.05
N SER A 287 -5.61 15.78 8.85
CA SER A 287 -4.74 16.31 9.90
C SER A 287 -5.53 16.78 11.13
N TYR A 288 -6.68 17.43 10.92
CA TYR A 288 -7.58 17.82 12.02
C TYR A 288 -8.14 16.60 12.77
N GLN A 289 -8.55 15.54 12.06
CA GLN A 289 -9.02 14.30 12.70
C GLN A 289 -7.94 13.59 13.50
N ASN A 290 -6.67 13.69 13.08
CA ASN A 290 -5.55 13.10 13.83
C ASN A 290 -5.20 13.90 15.10
N TYR A 291 -5.51 15.20 15.13
CA TYR A 291 -5.31 16.04 16.32
C TYR A 291 -6.36 15.79 17.42
N LYS A 292 -7.57 15.41 17.03
CA LYS A 292 -8.71 15.19 17.94
C LYS A 292 -8.68 13.80 18.56
#